data_AF-A0A371N2E9-F1
#
_entry.id   AF-A0A371N2E9-F1
#
_cell.length_a   1.000
_cell.length_b   1.000
_cell.length_c   1.000
_cell.angle_alpha   90.00
_cell.angle_beta   90.00
_cell.angle_gamma   90.00
#
_symmetry.space_group_name_H-M   'P 1'
#
loop_
_entity.id
_entity.type
_entity.pdbx_description
1 polymer ?
#
loop_
_entity_poly.entity_id
_entity_poly.type
_entity_poly.pdbx_seq_one_letter_code
_entity_poly.pdbx_strand_id
1 'polypeptide(L)'
;MAKRDRSDRILTDWDRVFDALSDPSRRYVLEYLHDRAEPTSVWDLAVALAVRTTDLPPDEVDVQVVQQAEVGIVHVHLPKLQAADLVEAAGDGVSLTEHAETLPLFTPAYRGVVRPVGDEEETREP
;
A
#
# COMPACT_ATOMS: atom_id res chain seq x y z
N MET A 1 -31.07 -11.04 -16.12
CA MET A 1 -30.92 -10.14 -14.95
C MET A 1 -29.75 -10.55 -14.03
N ALA A 2 -29.47 -11.83 -13.79
CA ALA A 2 -28.36 -12.27 -12.92
C ALA A 2 -26.92 -11.92 -13.39
N LYS A 3 -26.65 -11.82 -14.70
CA LYS A 3 -25.30 -11.45 -15.22
C LYS A 3 -24.91 -10.02 -14.87
N ARG A 4 -25.88 -9.09 -14.83
CA ARG A 4 -25.64 -7.67 -14.58
C ARG A 4 -25.28 -7.42 -13.11
N ASP A 5 -26.04 -8.05 -12.21
CA ASP A 5 -25.79 -8.02 -10.76
C ASP A 5 -24.41 -8.58 -10.38
N ARG A 6 -23.93 -9.65 -11.04
CA ARG A 6 -22.56 -10.16 -10.83
C ARG A 6 -21.49 -9.17 -11.32
N SER A 7 -21.65 -8.59 -12.51
CA SER A 7 -20.70 -7.63 -13.06
C SER A 7 -20.64 -6.34 -12.23
N ASP A 8 -21.78 -5.83 -11.77
CA ASP A 8 -21.86 -4.62 -10.95
C ASP A 8 -21.17 -4.83 -9.59
N ARG A 9 -21.28 -6.01 -8.99
CA ARG A 9 -20.53 -6.38 -7.77
C ARG A 9 -19.03 -6.44 -8.02
N ILE A 10 -18.60 -7.13 -9.06
CA ILE A 10 -17.17 -7.19 -9.44
C ILE A 10 -16.60 -5.79 -9.65
N LEU A 11 -17.31 -4.90 -10.35
CA LEU A 11 -16.86 -3.53 -10.56
C LEU A 11 -16.80 -2.72 -9.26
N THR A 12 -17.79 -2.89 -8.37
CA THR A 12 -17.80 -2.23 -7.05
C THR A 12 -16.61 -2.68 -6.20
N ASP A 13 -16.22 -3.95 -6.29
CA ASP A 13 -15.07 -4.48 -5.56
C ASP A 13 -13.76 -3.89 -6.13
N TRP A 14 -13.62 -3.79 -7.46
CA TRP A 14 -12.47 -3.15 -8.09
C TRP A 14 -12.37 -1.65 -7.84
N ASP A 15 -13.49 -0.92 -7.80
CA ASP A 15 -13.49 0.51 -7.47
C ASP A 15 -12.89 0.76 -6.09
N ARG A 16 -13.17 -0.12 -5.12
CA ARG A 16 -12.58 -0.05 -3.77
C ARG A 16 -11.10 -0.39 -3.79
N VAL A 17 -10.68 -1.40 -4.55
CA VAL A 17 -9.26 -1.73 -4.73
C VAL A 17 -8.52 -0.54 -5.37
N PHE A 18 -9.04 0.07 -6.42
CA PHE A 18 -8.41 1.22 -7.06
C PHE A 18 -8.40 2.46 -6.15
N ASP A 19 -9.49 2.75 -5.44
CA ASP A 19 -9.50 3.82 -4.44
C ASP A 19 -8.43 3.55 -3.37
N ALA A 20 -8.35 2.32 -2.85
CA ALA A 20 -7.35 1.93 -1.86
C ALA A 20 -5.91 2.09 -2.40
N LEU A 21 -5.63 1.68 -3.63
CA LEU A 21 -4.27 1.75 -4.21
C LEU A 21 -3.88 3.13 -4.73
N SER A 22 -4.80 4.07 -4.85
CA SER A 22 -4.53 5.44 -5.31
C SER A 22 -3.55 6.22 -4.40
N ASP A 23 -3.44 5.82 -3.14
CA ASP A 23 -2.66 6.50 -2.12
C ASP A 23 -1.29 5.81 -1.92
N PRO A 24 -0.19 6.57 -1.93
CA PRO A 24 1.14 6.01 -1.78
C PRO A 24 1.39 5.38 -0.41
N SER A 25 0.80 5.90 0.67
CA SER A 25 0.96 5.36 2.03
C SER A 25 0.29 3.99 2.15
N ARG A 26 -0.90 3.82 1.56
CA ARG A 26 -1.59 2.51 1.54
C ARG A 26 -0.82 1.46 0.73
N ARG A 27 -0.24 1.85 -0.40
CA ARG A 27 0.65 0.96 -1.18
C ARG A 27 1.89 0.55 -0.38
N TYR A 28 2.50 1.49 0.34
CA TYR A 28 3.63 1.20 1.20
C TYR A 28 3.27 0.26 2.36
N VAL A 29 2.11 0.44 3.00
CA VAL A 29 1.62 -0.48 4.04
C VAL A 29 1.47 -1.90 3.50
N LEU A 30 0.89 -2.05 2.30
CA LEU A 30 0.75 -3.37 1.66
C LEU A 30 2.11 -4.00 1.35
N GLU A 31 3.07 -3.23 0.84
CA GLU A 31 4.45 -3.69 0.59
C GLU A 31 5.13 -4.12 1.90
N TYR A 32 4.99 -3.32 2.96
CA TYR A 32 5.57 -3.62 4.26
C TYR A 32 5.00 -4.89 4.90
N LEU A 33 3.70 -5.14 4.72
CA LEU A 33 3.05 -6.37 5.16
C LEU A 33 3.45 -7.58 4.31
N HIS A 34 3.64 -7.39 3.00
CA HIS A 34 4.04 -8.46 2.09
C HIS A 34 5.41 -9.08 2.45
N ASP A 35 6.35 -8.25 2.92
CA ASP A 35 7.68 -8.69 3.30
C ASP A 35 7.72 -9.47 4.64
N ARG A 36 6.57 -9.68 5.30
CA ARG A 36 6.46 -10.30 6.63
C ARG A 36 5.60 -11.56 6.62
N ALA A 37 6.11 -12.60 7.26
CA ALA A 37 5.39 -13.86 7.44
C ALA A 37 4.42 -13.83 8.63
N GLU A 38 4.59 -12.88 9.56
CA GLU A 38 3.79 -12.76 10.77
C GLU A 38 2.95 -11.47 10.75
N PRO A 39 1.77 -11.45 11.40
CA PRO A 39 0.98 -10.24 11.56
C PRO A 39 1.80 -9.11 12.17
N THR A 40 1.60 -7.90 11.63
CA THR A 40 2.35 -6.70 12.04
C THR A 40 1.51 -5.84 12.94
N SER A 41 2.08 -5.33 14.04
CA SER A 41 1.36 -4.44 14.94
C SER A 41 1.04 -3.09 14.27
N VAL A 42 -0.03 -2.44 14.72
CA VAL A 42 -0.38 -1.07 14.27
C VAL A 42 0.77 -0.09 14.54
N TRP A 43 1.47 -0.27 15.66
CA TRP A 43 2.61 0.57 16.02
C TRP A 43 3.78 0.39 15.03
N ASP A 44 4.12 -0.84 14.66
CA ASP A 44 5.20 -1.08 13.70
C ASP A 44 4.87 -0.51 12.30
N LEU A 45 3.60 -0.61 11.89
CA LEU A 45 3.12 0.05 10.67
C LEU A 45 3.25 1.58 10.76
N ALA A 46 2.95 2.17 11.92
CA ALA A 46 3.08 3.60 12.16
C ALA A 46 4.54 4.06 12.07
N VAL A 47 5.46 3.32 12.71
CA VAL A 47 6.91 3.59 12.65
C VAL A 47 7.41 3.51 11.21
N ALA A 48 7.06 2.44 10.50
CA ALA A 48 7.45 2.24 9.11
C ALA A 48 6.95 3.39 8.21
N LEU A 49 5.68 3.76 8.38
CA LEU A 49 5.09 4.84 7.59
C LEU A 49 5.68 6.20 7.93
N ALA A 50 5.99 6.47 9.20
CA ALA A 50 6.65 7.70 9.64
C ALA A 50 8.04 7.83 8.99
N VAL A 51 8.87 6.80 9.10
CA VAL A 51 10.19 6.71 8.43
C VAL A 51 10.07 6.97 6.93
N ARG A 52 9.10 6.30 6.28
CA ARG A 52 8.87 6.48 4.84
C ARG A 52 8.42 7.88 4.46
N THR A 53 7.63 8.54 5.31
CA THR A 53 7.04 9.84 5.02
C THR A 53 8.04 10.98 5.26
N THR A 54 8.90 10.85 6.26
CA THR A 54 9.92 11.86 6.58
C THR A 54 11.22 11.67 5.83
N ASP A 55 11.46 10.48 5.26
CA ASP A 55 12.74 10.10 4.65
C ASP A 55 13.91 10.25 5.64
N LEU A 56 13.65 9.92 6.91
CA LEU A 56 14.63 9.96 8.01
C LEU A 56 14.88 8.56 8.53
N PRO A 57 16.08 8.26 9.06
CA PRO A 57 16.35 6.98 9.69
C PRO A 57 15.49 6.83 10.97
N PRO A 58 15.14 5.58 11.38
CA PRO A 58 14.20 5.34 12.47
C PRO A 58 14.53 6.01 13.81
N ASP A 59 15.82 6.23 14.11
CA ASP A 59 16.31 6.86 15.33
C ASP A 59 16.24 8.40 15.30
N GLU A 60 16.01 9.00 14.13
CA GLU A 60 15.83 10.45 13.95
C GLU A 60 14.36 10.86 13.80
N VAL A 61 13.43 9.91 13.70
CA VAL A 61 12.00 10.20 13.61
C VAL A 61 11.45 10.60 14.98
N ASP A 62 10.86 11.79 15.06
CA ASP A 62 10.17 12.26 16.27
C ASP A 62 8.98 11.34 16.61
N VAL A 63 8.88 10.94 17.87
CA VAL A 63 7.78 10.12 18.40
C VAL A 63 6.39 10.72 18.12
N GLN A 64 6.27 12.05 18.03
CA GLN A 64 5.03 12.72 17.67
C GLN A 64 4.61 12.43 16.21
N VAL A 65 5.58 12.26 15.30
CA VAL A 65 5.31 11.86 13.92
C VAL A 65 4.83 10.41 13.87
N VAL A 66 5.43 9.53 14.67
CA VAL A 66 4.99 8.12 14.78
C VAL A 66 3.55 8.06 15.31
N GLN A 67 3.23 8.79 16.38
CA GLN A 67 1.87 8.84 16.93
C GLN A 67 0.85 9.39 15.91
N GLN A 68 1.23 10.41 15.14
CA GLN A 68 0.39 10.93 14.06
C GLN A 68 0.18 9.88 12.95
N ALA A 69 1.22 9.14 12.59
CA ALA A 69 1.13 8.05 11.62
C ALA A 69 0.24 6.91 12.15
N GLU A 70 0.31 6.59 13.44
CA GLU A 70 -0.54 5.58 14.10
C GLU A 70 -2.02 5.93 13.98
N VAL A 71 -2.38 7.17 14.30
CA VAL A 71 -3.74 7.70 14.11
C VAL A 71 -4.17 7.57 12.64
N GLY A 72 -3.26 7.89 11.71
CA GLY A 72 -3.49 7.73 10.27
C GLY A 72 -3.72 6.26 9.86
N ILE A 73 -2.91 5.33 10.37
CA ILE A 73 -3.07 3.89 10.13
C ILE A 73 -4.46 3.43 10.59
N VAL A 74 -4.83 3.72 11.84
CA VAL A 74 -6.08 3.24 12.46
C VAL A 74 -7.31 3.84 11.79
N HIS A 75 -7.31 5.15 11.52
CA HIS A 75 -8.53 5.86 11.13
C HIS A 75 -8.66 6.14 9.64
N VAL A 76 -7.56 6.08 8.88
CA VAL A 76 -7.55 6.45 7.45
C VAL A 76 -7.13 5.27 6.57
N HIS A 77 -5.99 4.65 6.87
CA HIS A 77 -5.39 3.67 5.95
C HIS A 77 -6.04 2.29 6.07
N LEU A 78 -6.08 1.70 7.28
CA LEU A 78 -6.64 0.36 7.47
C LEU A 78 -8.12 0.25 7.08
N PRO A 79 -9.01 1.21 7.42
CA PRO A 79 -10.42 1.10 7.03
C PRO A 79 -10.63 1.01 5.51
N LYS A 80 -9.82 1.75 4.73
CA LYS A 80 -9.89 1.69 3.27
C LYS A 80 -9.31 0.37 2.71
N LEU A 81 -8.21 -0.12 3.28
CA LEU A 81 -7.63 -1.39 2.88
C LEU A 81 -8.54 -2.58 3.22
N GLN A 82 -9.19 -2.56 4.38
CA GLN A 82 -10.17 -3.56 4.81
C GLN A 82 -11.43 -3.52 3.94
N ALA A 83 -11.92 -2.33 3.60
CA ALA A 83 -13.08 -2.19 2.70
C ALA A 83 -12.81 -2.76 1.30
N ALA A 84 -11.55 -2.77 0.87
CA ALA A 84 -11.09 -3.37 -0.38
C ALA A 84 -10.68 -4.85 -0.24
N ASP A 85 -10.89 -5.47 0.93
CA ASP A 85 -10.48 -6.85 1.24
C ASP A 85 -8.99 -7.10 1.00
N LEU A 86 -8.12 -6.12 1.30
CA LEU A 86 -6.67 -6.23 1.08
C LEU A 86 -5.88 -6.55 2.36
N VAL A 87 -6.46 -6.25 3.52
CA VAL A 87 -5.86 -6.54 4.83
C VAL A 87 -6.92 -7.00 5.80
N GLU A 88 -6.52 -7.79 6.78
CA GLU A 88 -7.36 -8.29 7.86
C GLU A 88 -6.66 -8.18 9.21
N ALA A 89 -7.46 -8.22 10.29
CA ALA A 89 -6.93 -8.31 11.64
C ALA A 89 -6.55 -9.78 11.94
N ALA A 90 -5.31 -10.01 12.36
CA ALA A 90 -4.78 -11.32 12.68
C ALA A 90 -4.17 -11.30 14.08
N GLY A 91 -4.94 -11.76 15.07
CA GLY A 91 -4.56 -11.65 16.48
C GLY A 91 -4.60 -10.19 16.95
N ASP A 92 -3.45 -9.70 17.41
CA ASP A 92 -3.20 -8.31 17.79
C ASP A 92 -2.55 -7.47 16.67
N GLY A 93 -2.30 -8.08 15.50
CA GLY A 93 -1.70 -7.44 14.35
C GLY A 93 -2.60 -7.38 13.12
N VAL A 94 -1.99 -6.97 12.01
CA VAL A 94 -2.59 -6.85 10.68
C VAL A 94 -1.78 -7.70 9.71
N SER A 95 -2.46 -8.42 8.82
CA SER A 95 -1.85 -9.18 7.72
C SER A 95 -2.56 -8.91 6.40
N LEU A 96 -1.92 -9.31 5.30
CA LEU A 96 -2.59 -9.37 4.00
C LEU A 96 -3.66 -10.46 4.01
N THR A 97 -4.73 -10.23 3.25
CA THR A 97 -5.74 -11.27 2.96
C THR A 97 -5.26 -12.16 1.81
N GLU A 98 -5.89 -13.33 1.65
CA GLU A 98 -5.71 -14.16 0.46
C GLU A 98 -6.03 -13.38 -0.84
N HIS A 99 -7.04 -12.50 -0.82
CA HIS A 99 -7.38 -11.68 -1.98
C HIS A 99 -6.21 -10.79 -2.40
N ALA A 100 -5.54 -10.12 -1.46
CA ALA A 100 -4.37 -9.29 -1.76
C ALA A 100 -3.23 -10.09 -2.42
N GLU A 101 -3.02 -11.33 -1.99
CA GLU A 101 -1.99 -12.22 -2.57
C GLU A 101 -2.31 -12.65 -4.01
N THR A 102 -3.58 -12.68 -4.41
CA THR A 102 -3.97 -12.95 -5.80
C THR A 102 -3.71 -11.78 -6.75
N LEU A 103 -3.51 -10.57 -6.22
CA LEU A 103 -3.31 -9.38 -7.03
C LEU A 103 -1.83 -9.22 -7.42
N PRO A 104 -1.53 -8.70 -8.62
CA PRO A 104 -0.16 -8.49 -9.07
C PRO A 104 0.50 -7.25 -8.43
N LEU A 105 0.27 -6.99 -7.14
CA LEU A 105 0.73 -5.80 -6.42
C LEU A 105 2.25 -5.81 -6.20
N PHE A 106 2.81 -6.99 -5.95
CA PHE A 106 4.20 -7.18 -5.51
C PHE A 106 5.09 -7.83 -6.58
N THR A 107 4.55 -8.05 -7.79
CA THR A 107 5.33 -8.66 -8.86
C THR A 107 6.22 -7.62 -9.57
N PRO A 108 7.54 -7.83 -9.68
CA PRO A 108 8.46 -6.89 -10.34
C PRO A 108 8.22 -6.68 -11.85
N ALA A 109 7.27 -7.41 -12.45
CA ALA A 109 7.12 -7.56 -13.90
C ALA A 109 6.81 -6.25 -14.66
N TYR A 110 6.43 -5.17 -13.98
CA TYR A 110 6.11 -3.89 -14.61
C TYR A 110 7.31 -2.96 -14.84
N ARG A 111 8.51 -3.28 -14.31
CA ARG A 111 9.72 -2.46 -14.54
C ARG A 111 10.19 -2.48 -16.02
N GLY A 112 9.61 -3.35 -16.86
CA GLY A 112 9.93 -3.44 -18.30
C GLY A 112 8.90 -2.86 -19.26
N VAL A 113 7.71 -2.45 -18.80
CA VAL A 113 6.63 -2.00 -19.71
C VAL A 113 6.66 -0.49 -19.96
N VAL A 114 7.20 0.29 -19.02
CA VAL A 114 7.49 1.71 -19.23
C VAL A 114 8.98 1.83 -19.52
N ARG A 115 9.34 1.97 -20.80
CA ARG A 115 10.64 2.53 -21.14
C ARG A 115 10.72 3.90 -20.46
N PRO A 116 11.72 4.20 -19.60
CA PRO A 116 11.93 5.58 -19.21
C PRO A 116 12.04 6.38 -20.51
N VAL A 117 11.27 7.47 -20.61
CA VAL A 117 11.55 8.51 -21.61
C VAL A 117 13.01 8.85 -21.38
N GLY A 118 13.86 8.36 -22.29
CA GLY A 118 15.29 8.61 -22.24
C GLY A 118 15.46 10.11 -22.29
N ASP A 119 16.25 10.62 -21.36
CA ASP A 119 16.76 11.97 -21.38
C ASP A 119 17.26 12.25 -22.81
N GLU A 120 16.67 13.26 -23.43
CA GLU A 120 17.25 13.86 -24.62
C GLU A 120 18.58 14.47 -24.17
N GLU A 121 19.63 13.65 -24.15
CA GLU A 121 21.00 14.11 -24.02
C GLU A 121 21.26 15.07 -25.17
N GLU A 122 21.15 16.35 -24.83
CA GLU A 122 21.58 17.49 -25.61
C GLU A 122 23.03 17.22 -26.02
N THR A 123 23.19 16.71 -27.24
CA THR A 123 24.46 16.59 -27.93
C THR A 123 24.93 18.00 -28.25
N ARG A 124 25.49 18.67 -27.25
CA ARG A 124 26.47 19.73 -27.48
C ARG A 124 27.82 19.05 -27.69
N GLU A 125 28.09 18.80 -28.97
CA GLU A 125 29.43 18.51 -29.48
C GLU A 125 30.40 19.69 -29.24
N PRO A 126 31.73 19.42 -29.24
CA PRO A 126 32.73 20.09 -28.40
C PRO A 126 33.21 21.48 -28.87
#